data_AF-A0A821BYE0-F1
#
_entry.id   AF-A0A821BYE0-F1
#
_cell.length_a   1.000
_cell.length_b   1.000
_cell.length_c   1.000
_cell.angle_alpha   90.00
_cell.angle_beta   90.00
_cell.angle_gamma   90.00
#
_symmetry.space_group_name_H-M   'P 1'
#
loop_
_entity.id
_entity.type
_entity.pdbx_description
1 polymer ?
#
loop_
_entity_poly.entity_id
_entity_poly.type
_entity_poly.pdbx_seq_one_letter_code
_entity_poly.pdbx_strand_id
1 'polypeptide(L)'
;MAHGIADEDSTKKEIIDPPDVLDQKLEQLADWIRNAKHFIVFTGKSIKKFRTSEVIKNCNYYRCCIPDFRSSMNTILPTGPGVWELRDHPGVKRSPTAFTVTITKAIPSVTHMALVELARQNLLHFVVSQNIDGLHLRSGLPSPFIAELHGNSNLEICKKCQTKYLRDFRTRTAIKAHDHQTTRKCAKCRSTLYDSIINFGENLPKQELEASFEHARKADVCLVLGSSLRVTPAADIPQLVGERGGQLIIGNLQSTPLTELANLNIHALCDDLMRGLMTKLNIPIPEWELHRRIRITIKKQIIKIMGLDPDQDIPYTLF
;
A
#
# COMPACT_ATOMS: atom_id res chain seq x y z
N MET A 1 -43.21 -8.11 14.52
CA MET A 1 -42.11 -8.95 15.05
C MET A 1 -40.84 -8.49 14.36
N ALA A 2 -39.98 -7.79 15.09
CA ALA A 2 -38.75 -7.23 14.55
C ALA A 2 -37.79 -8.36 14.18
N HIS A 3 -37.45 -8.48 12.89
CA HIS A 3 -36.39 -9.35 12.45
C HIS A 3 -35.07 -8.78 12.98
N GLY A 4 -34.43 -9.57 13.84
CA GLY A 4 -33.13 -9.25 14.42
C GLY A 4 -32.12 -8.93 13.32
N ILE A 5 -31.39 -7.84 13.54
CA ILE A 5 -30.17 -7.53 12.82
C ILE A 5 -29.25 -8.74 12.99
N ALA A 6 -28.90 -9.37 11.87
CA ALA A 6 -28.02 -10.52 11.81
C ALA A 6 -26.73 -10.27 12.61
N ASP A 7 -26.26 -11.31 13.31
CA ASP A 7 -24.95 -11.39 13.96
C ASP A 7 -23.90 -10.58 13.19
N GLU A 8 -23.38 -9.51 13.80
CA GLU A 8 -22.20 -8.82 13.27
C GLU A 8 -21.07 -9.85 13.24
N ASP A 9 -20.61 -10.22 12.05
CA ASP A 9 -19.42 -11.04 11.82
C ASP A 9 -18.30 -10.53 12.73
N SER A 10 -17.98 -11.28 13.79
CA SER A 10 -17.05 -10.86 14.86
C SER A 10 -15.69 -10.43 14.31
N THR A 11 -15.33 -10.91 13.12
CA THR A 11 -14.10 -10.56 12.40
C THR A 11 -14.10 -9.17 11.77
N LYS A 12 -15.26 -8.53 11.63
CA LYS A 12 -15.42 -7.16 11.10
C LYS A 12 -15.42 -6.09 12.19
N LYS A 13 -15.50 -6.48 13.47
CA LYS A 13 -15.47 -5.55 14.59
C LYS A 13 -14.11 -4.84 14.64
N GLU A 14 -14.14 -3.52 14.65
CA GLU A 14 -12.94 -2.71 14.83
C GLU A 14 -12.60 -2.59 16.32
N ILE A 15 -11.33 -2.79 16.63
CA ILE A 15 -10.73 -2.73 17.96
C ILE A 15 -9.69 -1.60 17.93
N ILE A 16 -9.55 -0.89 19.05
CA ILE A 16 -8.50 0.10 19.26
C ILE A 16 -7.85 -0.20 20.60
N ASP A 17 -6.55 -0.44 20.59
CA ASP A 17 -5.77 -0.60 21.81
C ASP A 17 -5.78 0.71 22.62
N PRO A 18 -5.94 0.65 23.95
CA PRO A 18 -5.73 1.80 24.82
C PRO A 18 -4.33 2.41 24.63
N PRO A 19 -4.15 3.73 24.84
CA PRO A 19 -2.87 4.41 24.57
C PRO A 19 -1.65 3.81 25.28
N ASP A 20 -1.80 3.37 26.53
CA ASP A 20 -0.76 2.72 27.34
C ASP A 20 -0.39 1.34 26.80
N VAL A 21 -1.40 0.55 26.41
CA VAL A 21 -1.21 -0.75 25.77
C VAL A 21 -0.53 -0.58 24.40
N LEU A 22 -0.97 0.39 23.61
CA LEU A 22 -0.37 0.71 22.32
C LEU A 22 1.10 1.10 22.48
N ASP A 23 1.44 1.96 23.45
CA ASP A 23 2.83 2.38 23.70
C ASP A 23 3.75 1.19 24.04
N GLN A 24 3.28 0.28 24.91
CA GLN A 24 4.03 -0.94 25.26
C GLN A 24 4.25 -1.85 24.04
N LYS A 25 3.21 -2.07 23.22
CA LYS A 25 3.32 -2.86 22.00
C LYS A 25 4.30 -2.24 21.00
N LEU A 26 4.33 -0.91 20.91
CA LEU A 26 5.24 -0.18 20.02
C LEU A 26 6.69 -0.23 20.49
N GLU A 27 6.94 -0.22 21.81
CA GLU A 27 8.28 -0.45 22.37
C GLU A 27 8.80 -1.84 21.97
N GLN A 28 7.97 -2.87 22.18
CA GLN A 28 8.31 -4.24 21.81
C GLN A 28 8.58 -4.40 20.30
N LEU A 29 7.77 -3.77 19.45
CA LEU A 29 7.97 -3.76 18.00
C LEU A 29 9.27 -3.04 17.61
N ALA A 30 9.58 -1.91 18.24
CA ALA A 30 10.82 -1.18 18.00
C ALA A 30 12.04 -2.04 18.35
N ASP A 31 12.01 -2.77 19.46
CA ASP A 31 13.09 -3.69 19.84
C ASP A 31 13.28 -4.82 18.84
N TRP A 32 12.21 -5.42 18.32
CA TRP A 32 12.34 -6.42 17.27
C TRP A 32 12.93 -5.84 15.99
N ILE A 33 12.52 -4.64 15.58
CA ILE A 33 13.07 -3.99 14.37
C ILE A 33 14.54 -3.63 14.54
N ARG A 34 14.96 -3.10 15.71
CA ARG A 34 16.37 -2.77 15.99
C ARG A 34 17.29 -3.99 15.87
N ASN A 35 16.79 -5.17 16.24
CA ASN A 35 17.56 -6.42 16.23
C ASN A 35 17.33 -7.28 14.98
N ALA A 36 16.46 -6.84 14.06
CA ALA A 36 16.11 -7.61 12.88
C ALA A 36 17.29 -7.72 11.91
N LYS A 37 17.56 -8.93 11.43
CA LYS A 37 18.52 -9.17 10.35
C LYS A 37 17.88 -8.97 8.99
N HIS A 38 16.58 -9.21 8.87
CA HIS A 38 15.84 -9.04 7.63
C HIS A 38 14.38 -8.69 7.92
N PHE A 39 14.11 -7.39 7.99
CA PHE A 39 12.77 -6.86 8.27
C PHE A 39 11.99 -6.57 6.98
N ILE A 40 10.79 -7.14 6.87
CA ILE A 40 9.87 -6.89 5.75
C ILE A 40 8.53 -6.32 6.24
N VAL A 41 7.86 -5.58 5.36
CA VAL A 41 6.53 -5.03 5.62
C VAL A 41 5.55 -5.53 4.57
N PHE A 42 4.37 -5.96 5.02
CA PHE A 42 3.27 -6.34 4.15
C PHE A 42 2.13 -5.33 4.25
N THR A 43 1.76 -4.69 3.14
CA THR A 43 0.79 -3.59 3.13
C THR A 43 -0.50 -3.92 2.40
N GLY A 44 -1.62 -3.59 3.03
CA GLY A 44 -2.96 -3.61 2.45
C GLY A 44 -3.60 -2.22 2.35
N LYS A 45 -4.88 -2.19 1.97
CA LYS A 45 -5.55 -0.95 1.55
C LYS A 45 -5.90 -0.01 2.71
N SER A 46 -5.75 -0.44 3.96
CA SER A 46 -6.16 0.31 5.16
C SER A 46 -5.06 1.21 5.76
N ILE A 47 -3.94 1.45 5.04
CA ILE A 47 -2.86 2.36 5.47
C ILE A 47 -3.26 3.83 5.29
N LYS A 48 -4.25 4.32 6.05
CA LYS A 48 -4.91 5.60 5.74
C LYS A 48 -5.51 6.29 6.96
N LYS A 49 -4.79 7.26 7.57
CA LYS A 49 -5.36 8.55 8.03
C LYS A 49 -4.30 9.45 8.67
N PHE A 50 -4.25 10.70 8.22
CA PHE A 50 -3.84 11.83 9.04
C PHE A 50 -5.02 12.78 9.25
N ARG A 51 -5.14 13.29 10.48
CA ARG A 51 -5.93 14.47 10.86
C ARG A 51 -4.94 15.38 11.58
N THR A 52 -4.54 16.52 11.00
CA THR A 52 -3.76 17.50 11.75
C THR A 52 -4.64 18.04 12.87
N SER A 53 -4.17 17.97 14.11
CA SER A 53 -4.55 18.92 15.14
C SER A 53 -3.93 20.28 14.81
N GLU A 54 -4.79 21.26 14.56
CA GLU A 54 -4.64 22.69 14.86
C GLU A 54 -3.61 23.66 14.22
N VAL A 55 -2.67 23.31 13.33
CA VAL A 55 -1.67 24.33 12.88
C VAL A 55 -1.73 24.79 11.41
N ILE A 56 -2.54 24.21 10.52
CA ILE A 56 -2.66 24.75 9.14
C ILE A 56 -4.12 24.86 8.71
N LYS A 57 -4.75 25.96 9.11
CA LYS A 57 -6.15 26.29 8.75
C LYS A 57 -6.39 26.56 7.25
N ASN A 58 -5.34 26.52 6.42
CA ASN A 58 -5.43 26.82 4.97
C ASN A 58 -4.98 25.67 4.03
N CYS A 59 -4.82 24.43 4.53
CA CYS A 59 -4.56 23.27 3.68
C CYS A 59 -5.45 22.09 4.10
N ASN A 60 -6.49 21.82 3.31
CA ASN A 60 -7.36 20.65 3.43
C ASN A 60 -6.54 19.36 3.19
N TYR A 61 -5.83 18.84 4.19
CA TYR A 61 -4.78 17.83 4.01
C TYR A 61 -5.12 16.46 4.60
N TYR A 62 -6.02 15.74 3.92
CA TYR A 62 -6.14 14.29 4.04
C TYR A 62 -5.23 13.65 2.99
N ARG A 63 -4.02 13.22 3.39
CA ARG A 63 -2.97 12.76 2.46
C ARG A 63 -3.41 11.56 1.61
N CYS A 64 -3.98 10.54 2.24
CA CYS A 64 -4.40 9.31 1.58
C CYS A 64 -5.80 8.87 2.08
N CYS A 65 -6.86 9.23 1.35
CA CYS A 65 -8.26 8.90 1.67
C CYS A 65 -8.95 8.11 0.55
N ILE A 66 -8.32 7.01 0.13
CA ILE A 66 -8.91 6.06 -0.82
C ILE A 66 -9.63 4.98 -0.02
N PRO A 67 -10.95 4.77 -0.18
CA PRO A 67 -11.69 3.75 0.56
C PRO A 67 -11.05 2.38 0.48
N ASP A 68 -11.07 1.67 1.59
CA ASP A 68 -10.59 0.29 1.67
C ASP A 68 -11.57 -0.67 0.95
N PHE A 69 -11.43 -1.95 1.21
CA PHE A 69 -12.24 -2.98 0.57
C PHE A 69 -13.31 -3.56 1.50
N ARG A 70 -13.05 -3.70 2.81
CA ARG A 70 -13.84 -4.57 3.70
C ARG A 70 -14.21 -3.94 5.04
N SER A 71 -13.83 -2.69 5.32
CA SER A 71 -14.30 -1.99 6.51
C SER A 71 -15.83 -2.03 6.59
N SER A 72 -16.34 -2.28 7.79
CA SER A 72 -17.76 -2.49 8.06
C SER A 72 -18.59 -1.20 7.86
N MET A 73 -19.91 -1.32 7.94
CA MET A 73 -20.82 -0.17 7.88
C MET A 73 -20.59 0.85 9.00
N ASN A 74 -20.11 0.41 10.15
CA ASN A 74 -19.88 1.22 11.35
C ASN A 74 -18.41 1.61 11.54
N THR A 75 -17.60 1.57 10.47
CA THR A 75 -16.16 1.85 10.54
C THR A 75 -15.85 3.25 11.07
N ILE A 76 -14.78 3.34 11.87
CA ILE A 76 -14.21 4.61 12.35
C ILE A 76 -13.45 5.35 11.23
N LEU A 77 -13.21 4.70 10.09
CA LEU A 77 -12.46 5.28 8.99
C LEU A 77 -13.26 6.43 8.34
N PRO A 78 -12.61 7.59 8.11
CA PRO A 78 -13.28 8.75 7.52
C PRO A 78 -13.74 8.52 6.07
N THR A 79 -13.19 7.50 5.40
CA THR A 79 -13.63 7.09 4.05
C THR A 79 -14.98 6.39 4.06
N GLY A 80 -15.51 6.05 5.25
CA GLY A 80 -16.69 5.22 5.41
C GLY A 80 -16.44 3.78 4.96
N PRO A 81 -17.52 3.01 4.76
CA PRO A 81 -17.46 1.56 4.55
C PRO A 81 -16.67 1.18 3.29
N GLY A 82 -16.13 -0.04 3.34
CA GLY A 82 -15.33 -0.63 2.28
C GLY A 82 -16.09 -0.79 0.97
N VAL A 83 -15.35 -0.87 -0.14
CA VAL A 83 -15.97 -0.98 -1.48
C VAL A 83 -16.80 -2.27 -1.64
N TRP A 84 -16.36 -3.40 -1.08
CA TRP A 84 -17.14 -4.65 -1.12
C TRP A 84 -18.28 -4.61 -0.12
N GLU A 85 -18.07 -4.03 1.07
CA GLU A 85 -19.13 -3.88 2.07
C GLU A 85 -20.33 -3.11 1.49
N LEU A 86 -20.10 -2.00 0.78
CA LEU A 86 -21.18 -1.26 0.09
C LEU A 86 -21.80 -2.03 -1.08
N ARG A 87 -21.04 -2.88 -1.76
CA ARG A 87 -21.56 -3.71 -2.85
C ARG A 87 -22.52 -4.76 -2.30
N ASP A 88 -22.20 -5.33 -1.15
CA ASP A 88 -23.00 -6.37 -0.49
C ASP A 88 -24.27 -5.79 0.18
N HIS A 89 -24.35 -4.46 0.30
CA HIS A 89 -25.50 -3.74 0.85
C HIS A 89 -26.07 -2.74 -0.17
N PRO A 90 -26.77 -3.23 -1.22
CA PRO A 90 -27.29 -2.39 -2.29
C PRO A 90 -28.26 -1.33 -1.75
N GLY A 91 -28.13 -0.10 -2.25
CA GLY A 91 -28.96 1.05 -1.83
C GLY A 91 -28.35 1.87 -0.69
N VAL A 92 -27.39 1.33 0.06
CA VAL A 92 -26.63 2.08 1.07
C VAL A 92 -25.57 2.94 0.38
N LYS A 93 -25.53 4.23 0.72
CA LYS A 93 -24.48 5.15 0.29
C LYS A 93 -23.58 5.48 1.46
N ARG A 94 -22.33 5.86 1.17
CA ARG A 94 -21.44 6.43 2.18
C ARG A 94 -22.12 7.64 2.83
N SER A 95 -21.84 7.86 4.11
CA SER A 95 -22.23 9.08 4.82
C SER A 95 -21.82 10.32 4.01
N PRO A 96 -22.64 11.38 3.96
CA PRO A 96 -22.23 12.67 3.40
C PRO A 96 -20.98 13.26 4.06
N THR A 97 -20.67 12.86 5.29
CA THR A 97 -19.45 13.25 6.02
C THR A 97 -18.23 12.42 5.64
N ALA A 98 -18.38 11.37 4.84
CA ALA A 98 -17.27 10.54 4.39
C ALA A 98 -16.37 11.33 3.43
N PHE A 99 -15.07 11.36 3.74
CA PHE A 99 -14.08 12.04 2.94
C PHE A 99 -13.31 11.05 2.07
N THR A 100 -13.34 11.24 0.76
CA THR A 100 -12.63 10.38 -0.18
C THR A 100 -11.90 11.20 -1.25
N VAL A 101 -10.76 10.70 -1.70
CA VAL A 101 -10.00 11.25 -2.83
C VAL A 101 -9.84 10.20 -3.93
N THR A 102 -9.72 10.65 -5.17
CA THR A 102 -9.34 9.76 -6.27
C THR A 102 -7.87 9.34 -6.12
N ILE A 103 -7.51 8.16 -6.64
CA ILE A 103 -6.13 7.65 -6.60
C ILE A 103 -5.12 8.67 -7.16
N THR A 104 -5.47 9.32 -8.28
CA THR A 104 -4.64 10.37 -8.91
C THR A 104 -4.37 11.56 -7.99
N LYS A 105 -5.34 11.95 -7.15
CA LYS A 105 -5.21 13.08 -6.21
C LYS A 105 -4.63 12.69 -4.86
N ALA A 106 -4.59 11.39 -4.54
CA ALA A 106 -4.00 10.92 -3.29
C ALA A 106 -2.49 11.19 -3.29
N ILE A 107 -1.96 11.51 -2.12
CA ILE A 107 -0.53 11.67 -1.85
C ILE A 107 -0.11 10.68 -0.76
N PRO A 108 1.19 10.33 -0.67
CA PRO A 108 1.68 9.38 0.32
C PRO A 108 1.29 9.74 1.76
N SER A 109 0.89 8.73 2.53
CA SER A 109 0.56 8.89 3.95
C SER A 109 1.81 8.93 4.83
N VAL A 110 1.61 9.18 6.13
CA VAL A 110 2.69 9.14 7.12
C VAL A 110 3.35 7.76 7.15
N THR A 111 2.56 6.69 7.08
CA THR A 111 3.10 5.33 6.95
C THR A 111 3.98 5.17 5.72
N HIS A 112 3.57 5.67 4.56
CA HIS A 112 4.39 5.55 3.34
C HIS A 112 5.74 6.25 3.52
N MET A 113 5.73 7.47 4.09
CA MET A 113 6.96 8.22 4.34
C MET A 113 7.83 7.59 5.43
N ALA A 114 7.24 6.95 6.44
CA ALA A 114 7.97 6.17 7.44
C ALA A 114 8.68 4.98 6.79
N LEU A 115 8.03 4.25 5.88
CA LEU A 115 8.65 3.14 5.15
C LEU A 115 9.80 3.61 4.24
N VAL A 116 9.66 4.77 3.60
CA VAL A 116 10.75 5.38 2.82
C VAL A 116 11.97 5.63 3.72
N GLU A 117 11.75 6.21 4.91
CA GLU A 117 12.86 6.50 5.81
C GLU A 117 13.48 5.24 6.40
N LEU A 118 12.68 4.24 6.80
CA LEU A 118 13.20 2.96 7.27
C LEU A 118 14.03 2.25 6.20
N ALA A 119 13.67 2.36 4.92
CA ALA A 119 14.47 1.85 3.81
C ALA A 119 15.80 2.63 3.66
N ARG A 120 15.77 3.96 3.79
CA ARG A 120 16.98 4.81 3.75
C ARG A 120 17.95 4.52 4.90
N GLN A 121 17.43 4.18 6.07
CA GLN A 121 18.21 3.77 7.23
C GLN A 121 18.71 2.31 7.16
N ASN A 122 18.45 1.61 6.04
CA ASN A 122 18.75 0.18 5.85
C ASN A 122 18.11 -0.76 6.89
N LEU A 123 17.01 -0.33 7.53
CA LEU A 123 16.25 -1.16 8.45
C LEU A 123 15.22 -1.99 7.69
N LEU A 124 14.52 -1.38 6.72
CA LEU A 124 13.50 -2.05 5.90
C LEU A 124 14.14 -2.71 4.67
N HIS A 125 14.00 -4.03 4.56
CA HIS A 125 14.61 -4.81 3.49
C HIS A 125 13.67 -5.04 2.30
N PHE A 126 12.35 -5.07 2.53
CA PHE A 126 11.38 -5.28 1.46
C PHE A 126 9.95 -4.89 1.87
N VAL A 127 9.18 -4.43 0.90
CA VAL A 127 7.75 -4.16 1.00
C VAL A 127 6.99 -5.08 0.06
N VAL A 128 6.01 -5.78 0.59
CA VAL A 128 5.04 -6.54 -0.20
C VAL A 128 3.72 -5.79 -0.16
N SER A 129 3.20 -5.38 -1.31
CA SER A 129 2.00 -4.56 -1.39
C SER A 129 0.88 -5.22 -2.17
N GLN A 130 -0.31 -5.22 -1.56
CA GLN A 130 -1.58 -5.55 -2.23
C GLN A 130 -2.26 -4.31 -2.83
N ASN A 131 -1.71 -3.13 -2.59
CA ASN A 131 -2.29 -1.86 -3.02
C ASN A 131 -2.00 -1.60 -4.49
N ILE A 132 -3.00 -1.06 -5.19
CA ILE A 132 -2.92 -0.69 -6.60
C ILE A 132 -2.84 0.82 -6.82
N ASP A 133 -2.73 1.61 -5.76
CA ASP A 133 -2.78 3.08 -5.81
C ASP A 133 -1.43 3.72 -6.19
N GLY A 134 -0.35 2.93 -6.24
CA GLY A 134 0.98 3.36 -6.64
C GLY A 134 1.66 4.32 -5.66
N LEU A 135 1.12 4.47 -4.44
CA LEU A 135 1.61 5.48 -3.48
C LEU A 135 2.98 5.15 -2.89
N HIS A 136 3.36 3.87 -2.80
CA HIS A 136 4.70 3.47 -2.39
C HIS A 136 5.78 3.98 -3.34
N LEU A 137 5.61 3.75 -4.65
CA LEU A 137 6.58 4.28 -5.63
C LEU A 137 6.53 5.81 -5.69
N ARG A 138 5.33 6.41 -5.59
CA ARG A 138 5.16 7.88 -5.58
C ARG A 138 5.68 8.55 -4.30
N SER A 139 5.92 7.80 -3.22
CA SER A 139 6.58 8.31 -2.01
C SER A 139 8.09 8.36 -2.14
N GLY A 140 8.65 7.80 -3.21
CA GLY A 140 10.09 7.67 -3.40
C GLY A 140 10.66 6.41 -2.74
N LEU A 141 9.83 5.39 -2.45
CA LEU A 141 10.37 4.08 -2.10
C LEU A 141 11.03 3.49 -3.35
N PRO A 142 12.32 3.12 -3.30
CA PRO A 142 13.00 2.58 -4.47
C PRO A 142 12.30 1.30 -4.96
N SER A 143 12.05 1.19 -6.26
CA SER A 143 11.34 0.03 -6.83
C SER A 143 12.01 -1.34 -6.63
N PRO A 144 13.34 -1.52 -6.37
CA PRO A 144 13.86 -2.82 -5.95
C PRO A 144 13.38 -3.28 -4.58
N PHE A 145 12.88 -2.35 -3.74
CA PHE A 145 12.48 -2.64 -2.36
C PHE A 145 11.00 -3.04 -2.27
N ILE A 146 10.28 -3.15 -3.38
CA ILE A 146 8.84 -3.42 -3.36
C ILE A 146 8.38 -4.40 -4.42
N ALA A 147 7.45 -5.28 -4.02
CA ALA A 147 6.62 -6.09 -4.89
C ALA A 147 5.16 -5.62 -4.87
N GLU A 148 4.63 -5.20 -6.02
CA GLU A 148 3.23 -4.79 -6.19
C GLU A 148 2.38 -5.96 -6.72
N LEU A 149 1.90 -6.82 -5.82
CA LEU A 149 1.28 -8.10 -6.15
C LEU A 149 -0.01 -7.99 -6.96
N HIS A 150 -0.79 -6.93 -6.76
CA HIS A 150 -2.05 -6.72 -7.51
C HIS A 150 -1.88 -5.71 -8.65
N GLY A 151 -0.64 -5.38 -8.99
CA GLY A 151 -0.29 -4.36 -9.96
C GLY A 151 -0.44 -2.94 -9.42
N ASN A 152 -0.38 -1.99 -10.34
CA ASN A 152 -0.37 -0.56 -10.04
C ASN A 152 -1.18 0.20 -11.10
N SER A 153 -2.14 1.01 -10.63
CA SER A 153 -3.07 1.78 -11.47
C SER A 153 -2.38 2.77 -12.39
N ASN A 154 -1.12 3.10 -12.08
CA ASN A 154 -0.29 4.04 -12.80
C ASN A 154 0.77 3.33 -13.68
N LEU A 155 0.84 2.00 -13.67
CA LEU A 155 1.89 1.25 -14.38
C LEU A 155 1.35 0.61 -15.66
N GLU A 156 2.10 0.76 -16.74
CA GLU A 156 1.95 -0.01 -17.98
C GLU A 156 3.19 -0.84 -18.28
N ILE A 157 3.00 -1.99 -18.91
CA ILE A 157 4.06 -2.93 -19.26
C ILE A 157 3.95 -3.30 -20.73
N CYS A 158 5.10 -3.26 -21.43
CA CYS A 158 5.18 -3.81 -22.77
C CYS A 158 5.39 -5.33 -22.73
N LYS A 159 4.41 -6.13 -23.14
CA LYS A 159 4.54 -7.61 -23.16
C LYS A 159 5.62 -8.14 -24.11
N LYS A 160 6.07 -7.36 -25.09
CA LYS A 160 7.14 -7.77 -26.03
C LYS A 160 8.55 -7.58 -25.46
N CYS A 161 8.83 -6.44 -24.81
CA CYS A 161 10.18 -6.08 -24.36
C CYS A 161 10.28 -5.85 -22.84
N GLN A 162 9.21 -6.12 -22.10
CA GLN A 162 9.09 -6.02 -20.64
C GLN A 162 9.39 -4.63 -20.04
N THR A 163 9.51 -3.58 -20.87
CA THR A 163 9.73 -2.22 -20.37
C THR A 163 8.48 -1.74 -19.64
N LYS A 164 8.68 -1.36 -18.37
CA LYS A 164 7.71 -0.75 -17.46
C LYS A 164 7.63 0.77 -17.73
N TYR A 165 6.43 1.34 -17.62
CA TYR A 165 6.14 2.77 -17.78
C TYR A 165 5.24 3.23 -16.64
N LEU A 166 5.79 4.02 -15.72
CA LEU A 166 5.01 4.58 -14.61
C LEU A 166 4.43 5.94 -15.04
N ARG A 167 3.17 6.19 -14.71
CA ARG A 167 2.38 7.34 -15.18
C ARG A 167 1.85 8.14 -13.99
N ASP A 168 1.65 9.43 -14.15
CA ASP A 168 0.90 10.28 -13.19
C ASP A 168 -0.62 10.07 -13.29
N PHE A 169 -1.10 9.43 -14.35
CA PHE A 169 -2.51 9.13 -14.59
C PHE A 169 -2.82 7.63 -14.51
N ARG A 170 -4.11 7.31 -14.35
CA ARG A 170 -4.62 5.93 -14.40
C ARG A 170 -4.45 5.34 -15.80
N THR A 171 -3.74 4.22 -15.90
CA THR A 171 -3.36 3.61 -17.18
C THR A 171 -4.49 2.83 -17.84
N ARG A 172 -5.33 2.16 -17.06
CA ARG A 172 -6.42 1.35 -17.60
C ARG A 172 -7.41 2.20 -18.40
N THR A 173 -7.57 1.87 -19.68
CA THR A 173 -8.55 2.49 -20.59
C THR A 173 -9.74 1.60 -20.90
N ALA A 174 -9.62 0.28 -20.68
CA ALA A 174 -10.66 -0.68 -21.02
C ALA A 174 -11.82 -0.68 -20.01
N ILE A 175 -13.03 -0.83 -20.55
CA ILE A 175 -14.28 -0.93 -19.77
C ILE A 175 -14.47 -2.36 -19.27
N LYS A 176 -14.13 -3.36 -20.08
CA LYS A 176 -14.30 -4.77 -19.75
C LYS A 176 -13.26 -5.24 -18.74
N ALA A 177 -13.66 -6.13 -17.84
CA ALA A 177 -12.74 -6.92 -17.03
C ALA A 177 -11.83 -7.75 -17.96
N HIS A 178 -10.57 -8.01 -17.56
CA HIS A 178 -9.60 -8.82 -18.30
C HIS A 178 -9.08 -8.26 -19.64
N ASP A 179 -9.61 -7.12 -20.10
CA ASP A 179 -8.98 -6.37 -21.18
C ASP A 179 -7.99 -5.36 -20.59
N HIS A 180 -6.71 -5.65 -20.76
CA HIS A 180 -5.62 -4.81 -20.24
C HIS A 180 -4.96 -3.96 -21.32
N GLN A 181 -5.41 -4.06 -22.59
CA GLN A 181 -4.78 -3.28 -23.64
C GLN A 181 -4.99 -1.80 -23.38
N THR A 182 -3.88 -1.06 -23.39
CA THR A 182 -3.95 0.39 -23.42
C THR A 182 -3.82 0.88 -24.86
N THR A 183 -4.30 2.09 -25.11
CA THR A 183 -4.22 2.71 -26.44
C THR A 183 -2.81 3.18 -26.79
N ARG A 184 -1.83 2.99 -25.90
CA ARG A 184 -0.47 3.55 -25.99
C ARG A 184 0.53 2.52 -26.53
N LYS A 185 1.63 3.02 -27.12
CA LYS A 185 2.70 2.19 -27.72
C LYS A 185 4.00 2.31 -26.94
N CYS A 186 4.73 1.21 -26.86
CA CYS A 186 6.06 1.15 -26.27
C CYS A 186 7.03 2.06 -27.02
N ALA A 187 7.77 2.89 -26.28
CA ALA A 187 8.76 3.79 -26.86
C ALA A 187 9.99 3.04 -27.45
N LYS A 188 10.26 1.80 -27.01
CA LYS A 188 11.39 0.98 -27.50
C LYS A 188 11.05 0.12 -28.71
N CYS A 189 9.95 -0.64 -28.66
CA CYS A 189 9.62 -1.63 -29.68
C CYS A 189 8.29 -1.40 -30.41
N ARG A 190 7.58 -0.31 -30.10
CA ARG A 190 6.31 0.10 -30.72
C ARG A 190 5.12 -0.85 -30.54
N SER A 191 5.27 -1.97 -29.84
CA SER A 191 4.16 -2.85 -29.44
C SER A 191 3.18 -2.15 -28.50
N THR A 192 1.95 -2.65 -28.44
CA THR A 192 0.90 -2.20 -27.52
C THR A 192 1.35 -2.36 -26.06
N LEU A 193 1.02 -1.37 -25.24
CA LEU A 193 1.21 -1.39 -23.79
C LEU A 193 -0.02 -1.99 -23.11
N TYR A 194 0.18 -2.59 -21.95
CA TYR A 194 -0.88 -3.20 -21.15
C TYR A 194 -0.83 -2.64 -19.74
N ASP A 195 -1.98 -2.38 -19.10
CA ASP A 195 -1.98 -2.06 -17.67
C ASP A 195 -1.56 -3.28 -16.83
N SER A 196 -1.11 -3.01 -15.60
CA SER A 196 -0.61 -4.04 -14.70
C SER A 196 -1.63 -4.56 -13.69
N ILE A 197 -2.86 -4.02 -13.68
CA ILE A 197 -3.86 -4.36 -12.67
C ILE A 197 -4.23 -5.83 -12.76
N ILE A 198 -4.32 -6.50 -11.61
CA ILE A 198 -4.79 -7.88 -11.52
C ILE A 198 -6.28 -7.89 -11.15
N ASN A 199 -7.10 -8.52 -11.99
CA ASN A 199 -8.52 -8.78 -11.73
C ASN A 199 -8.72 -10.16 -11.06
N PHE A 200 -9.90 -10.40 -10.50
CA PHE A 200 -10.24 -11.73 -9.95
C PHE A 200 -10.11 -12.84 -10.99
N GLY A 201 -9.48 -13.94 -10.62
CA GLY A 201 -9.24 -15.08 -11.53
C GLY A 201 -7.98 -14.94 -12.40
N GLU A 202 -7.24 -13.84 -12.29
CA GLU A 202 -5.92 -13.69 -12.92
C GLU A 202 -4.80 -14.12 -11.97
N ASN A 203 -3.69 -14.58 -12.56
CA ASN A 203 -2.49 -14.92 -11.80
C ASN A 203 -1.76 -13.65 -11.34
N LEU A 204 -1.22 -13.69 -10.12
CA LEU A 204 -0.31 -12.67 -9.65
C LEU A 204 0.97 -12.63 -10.52
N PRO A 205 1.63 -11.47 -10.65
CA PRO A 205 2.86 -11.36 -11.41
C PRO A 205 3.97 -12.22 -10.80
N LYS A 206 4.40 -13.23 -11.55
CA LYS A 206 5.34 -14.28 -11.10
C LYS A 206 6.60 -13.72 -10.43
N GLN A 207 7.25 -12.73 -11.05
CA GLN A 207 8.49 -12.14 -10.54
C GLN A 207 8.29 -11.45 -9.17
N GLU A 208 7.22 -10.68 -9.04
CA GLU A 208 6.90 -9.96 -7.80
C GLU A 208 6.52 -10.95 -6.68
N LEU A 209 5.78 -12.02 -7.04
CA LEU A 209 5.39 -13.07 -6.12
C LEU A 209 6.61 -13.89 -5.63
N GLU A 210 7.48 -14.30 -6.55
CA GLU A 210 8.72 -15.04 -6.24
C GLU A 210 9.62 -14.21 -5.33
N ALA A 211 9.86 -12.93 -5.67
CA ALA A 211 10.64 -12.02 -4.83
C ALA A 211 10.03 -11.88 -3.43
N SER A 212 8.70 -11.76 -3.33
CA SER A 212 8.01 -11.65 -2.05
C SER A 212 8.23 -12.89 -1.17
N PHE A 213 8.13 -14.09 -1.74
CA PHE A 213 8.41 -15.32 -1.01
C PHE A 213 9.90 -15.48 -0.66
N GLU A 214 10.81 -15.05 -1.53
CA GLU A 214 12.25 -15.04 -1.22
C GLU A 214 12.57 -14.15 -0.02
N HIS A 215 11.99 -12.95 0.03
CA HIS A 215 12.16 -12.05 1.16
C HIS A 215 11.46 -12.59 2.42
N ALA A 216 10.28 -13.19 2.32
CA ALA A 216 9.63 -13.85 3.45
C ALA A 216 10.43 -15.03 4.01
N ARG A 217 11.10 -15.83 3.17
CA ARG A 217 11.97 -16.91 3.64
C ARG A 217 13.21 -16.42 4.40
N LYS A 218 13.65 -15.19 4.15
CA LYS A 218 14.80 -14.58 4.85
C LYS A 218 14.37 -13.83 6.10
N ALA A 219 13.12 -13.38 6.16
CA ALA A 219 12.63 -12.49 7.19
C ALA A 219 12.61 -13.14 8.57
N ASP A 220 13.16 -12.42 9.55
CA ASP A 220 13.00 -12.69 10.98
C ASP A 220 11.99 -11.76 11.64
N VAL A 221 11.60 -10.66 10.96
CA VAL A 221 10.51 -9.76 11.37
C VAL A 221 9.63 -9.43 10.16
N CYS A 222 8.31 -9.61 10.30
CA CYS A 222 7.30 -9.20 9.33
C CYS A 222 6.21 -8.36 10.00
N LEU A 223 6.06 -7.11 9.55
CA LEU A 223 4.99 -6.22 9.99
C LEU A 223 3.91 -6.12 8.91
N VAL A 224 2.71 -6.59 9.21
CA VAL A 224 1.52 -6.39 8.38
C VAL A 224 0.86 -5.06 8.75
N LEU A 225 0.57 -4.22 7.76
CA LEU A 225 -0.11 -2.93 7.93
C LEU A 225 -1.38 -2.87 7.07
N GLY A 226 -2.53 -2.81 7.74
CA GLY A 226 -3.80 -2.48 7.11
C GLY A 226 -4.26 -3.48 6.04
N SER A 227 -4.00 -4.78 6.26
CA SER A 227 -4.53 -5.86 5.42
C SER A 227 -5.42 -6.80 6.24
N SER A 228 -6.51 -7.24 5.62
CA SER A 228 -7.38 -8.27 6.20
C SER A 228 -6.81 -9.68 6.08
N LEU A 229 -5.70 -9.87 5.33
CA LEU A 229 -5.03 -11.16 5.11
C LEU A 229 -5.97 -12.29 4.64
N ARG A 230 -6.93 -11.98 3.75
CA ARG A 230 -7.91 -12.96 3.22
C ARG A 230 -7.65 -13.39 1.77
N VAL A 231 -6.66 -12.80 1.10
CA VAL A 231 -6.44 -13.00 -0.34
C VAL A 231 -5.16 -13.78 -0.53
N THR A 232 -5.28 -15.05 -0.87
CA THR A 232 -4.17 -15.92 -1.27
C THR A 232 -3.91 -15.84 -2.78
N PRO A 233 -2.64 -16.01 -3.21
CA PRO A 233 -1.47 -16.38 -2.40
C PRO A 233 -0.76 -15.21 -1.70
N ALA A 234 -1.29 -13.99 -1.74
CA ALA A 234 -0.63 -12.84 -1.09
C ALA A 234 -0.58 -12.98 0.45
N ALA A 235 -1.63 -13.49 1.08
CA ALA A 235 -1.68 -13.71 2.54
C ALA A 235 -0.73 -14.83 3.03
N ASP A 236 -0.30 -15.73 2.13
CA ASP A 236 0.64 -16.80 2.47
C ASP A 236 2.05 -16.26 2.79
N ILE A 237 2.36 -15.04 2.35
CA ILE A 237 3.67 -14.41 2.54
C ILE A 237 3.93 -14.09 4.03
N PRO A 238 3.09 -13.31 4.73
CA PRO A 238 3.24 -13.12 6.18
C PRO A 238 3.00 -14.42 6.96
N GLN A 239 2.11 -15.30 6.50
CA GLN A 239 1.90 -16.61 7.13
C GLN A 239 3.20 -17.43 7.15
N LEU A 240 3.92 -17.49 6.03
CA LEU A 240 5.19 -18.20 5.93
C LEU A 240 6.23 -17.68 6.95
N VAL A 241 6.27 -16.39 7.23
CA VAL A 241 7.19 -15.82 8.23
C VAL A 241 6.85 -16.34 9.62
N GLY A 242 5.56 -16.27 10.01
CA GLY A 242 5.09 -16.75 11.30
C GLY A 242 5.28 -18.26 11.49
N GLU A 243 4.95 -19.07 10.48
CA GLU A 243 5.10 -20.54 10.51
C GLU A 243 6.57 -20.98 10.63
N ARG A 244 7.51 -20.15 10.16
CA ARG A 244 8.95 -20.40 10.28
C ARG A 244 9.54 -19.92 11.61
N GLY A 245 8.72 -19.35 12.49
CA GLY A 245 9.15 -18.82 13.78
C GLY A 245 9.76 -17.41 13.72
N GLY A 246 9.60 -16.68 12.63
CA GLY A 246 9.89 -15.25 12.58
C GLY A 246 8.85 -14.45 13.38
N GLN A 247 9.21 -13.24 13.81
CA GLN A 247 8.29 -12.34 14.51
C GLN A 247 7.25 -11.81 13.52
N LEU A 248 6.02 -12.31 13.60
CA LEU A 248 4.88 -11.81 12.83
C LEU A 248 4.08 -10.81 13.67
N ILE A 249 3.99 -9.58 13.18
CA ILE A 249 3.24 -8.49 13.81
C ILE A 249 2.11 -8.05 12.88
N ILE A 250 0.91 -7.92 13.40
CA ILE A 250 -0.27 -7.49 12.64
C ILE A 250 -0.80 -6.17 13.18
N GLY A 251 -0.58 -5.09 12.43
CA GLY A 251 -1.16 -3.77 12.64
C GLY A 251 -2.44 -3.59 11.84
N ASN A 252 -3.60 -3.85 12.46
CA ASN A 252 -4.90 -3.71 11.81
C ASN A 252 -6.03 -3.44 12.83
N LEU A 253 -7.04 -2.66 12.44
CA LEU A 253 -8.20 -2.39 13.30
C LEU A 253 -9.07 -3.63 13.54
N GLN A 254 -9.15 -4.52 12.55
CA GLN A 254 -9.95 -5.74 12.60
C GLN A 254 -9.05 -6.95 12.82
N SER A 255 -9.57 -7.99 13.47
CA SER A 255 -8.91 -9.29 13.51
C SER A 255 -8.74 -9.87 12.10
N THR A 256 -7.73 -10.71 11.92
CA THR A 256 -7.39 -11.33 10.64
C THR A 256 -7.33 -12.85 10.78
N PRO A 257 -7.37 -13.62 9.67
CA PRO A 257 -7.19 -15.08 9.74
C PRO A 257 -5.87 -15.51 10.40
N LEU A 258 -4.86 -14.64 10.44
CA LEU A 258 -3.54 -14.93 11.03
C LEU A 258 -3.36 -14.35 12.44
N THR A 259 -4.43 -13.87 13.09
CA THR A 259 -4.34 -13.23 14.42
C THR A 259 -3.73 -14.15 15.48
N GLU A 260 -4.07 -15.44 15.49
CA GLU A 260 -3.52 -16.42 16.44
C GLU A 260 -2.08 -16.82 16.12
N LEU A 261 -1.64 -16.65 14.86
CA LEU A 261 -0.26 -16.93 14.45
C LEU A 261 0.68 -15.77 14.80
N ALA A 262 0.16 -14.55 14.92
CA ALA A 262 0.97 -13.37 15.17
C ALA A 262 1.51 -13.33 16.60
N ASN A 263 2.79 -13.00 16.74
CA ASN A 263 3.43 -12.76 18.03
C ASN A 263 2.91 -11.48 18.69
N LEU A 264 2.43 -10.52 17.88
CA LEU A 264 1.88 -9.26 18.35
C LEU A 264 0.77 -8.75 17.42
N ASN A 265 -0.43 -8.56 17.98
CA ASN A 265 -1.53 -7.88 17.29
C ASN A 265 -1.64 -6.45 17.82
N ILE A 266 -1.53 -5.46 16.95
CA ILE A 266 -1.63 -4.03 17.27
C ILE A 266 -2.91 -3.48 16.62
N HIS A 267 -3.84 -3.06 17.46
CA HIS A 267 -5.12 -2.53 17.03
C HIS A 267 -5.08 -1.00 17.04
N ALA A 268 -4.58 -0.42 15.95
CA ALA A 268 -4.47 1.03 15.79
C ALA A 268 -4.59 1.43 14.31
N LEU A 269 -4.82 2.72 14.07
CA LEU A 269 -4.66 3.29 12.74
C LEU A 269 -3.19 3.17 12.31
N CYS A 270 -2.93 2.76 11.06
CA CYS A 270 -1.56 2.52 10.60
C CYS A 270 -0.66 3.76 10.74
N ASP A 271 -1.17 4.96 10.47
CA ASP A 271 -0.38 6.18 10.61
C ASP A 271 -0.07 6.51 12.09
N ASP A 272 -0.92 6.13 13.06
CA ASP A 272 -0.64 6.32 14.48
C ASP A 272 0.35 5.28 14.99
N LEU A 273 0.19 4.02 14.58
CA LEU A 273 1.16 2.94 14.80
C LEU A 273 2.54 3.35 14.29
N MET A 274 2.63 3.80 13.03
CA MET A 274 3.91 4.16 12.42
C MET A 274 4.52 5.42 13.02
N ARG A 275 3.73 6.44 13.41
CA ARG A 275 4.26 7.59 14.16
C ARG A 275 4.86 7.16 15.49
N GLY A 276 4.11 6.37 16.26
CA GLY A 276 4.58 5.87 17.54
C GLY A 276 5.84 5.03 17.38
N LEU A 277 5.87 4.10 16.42
CA LEU A 277 7.04 3.28 16.10
C LEU A 277 8.26 4.14 15.74
N MET A 278 8.10 5.11 14.84
CA MET A 278 9.20 5.99 14.42
C MET A 278 9.73 6.83 15.58
N THR A 279 8.85 7.30 16.49
CA THR A 279 9.26 7.93 17.75
C THR A 279 10.08 6.98 18.63
N LYS A 280 9.63 5.72 18.82
CA LYS A 280 10.39 4.72 19.59
C LYS A 280 11.76 4.45 18.97
N LEU A 281 11.83 4.35 17.64
CA LEU A 281 13.09 4.17 16.91
C LEU A 281 13.98 5.43 16.90
N ASN A 282 13.48 6.58 17.35
CA ASN A 282 14.13 7.89 17.24
C ASN A 282 14.50 8.25 15.79
N ILE A 283 13.60 7.94 14.84
CA ILE A 283 13.77 8.23 13.42
C ILE A 283 12.69 9.23 13.01
N PRO A 284 13.05 10.43 12.49
CA PRO A 284 12.06 11.39 12.03
C PRO A 284 11.37 10.89 10.76
N ILE A 285 10.08 11.18 10.61
CA ILE A 285 9.37 10.88 9.36
C ILE A 285 9.56 12.06 8.40
N PRO A 286 10.11 11.86 7.19
CA PRO A 286 10.34 12.94 6.26
C PRO A 286 9.02 13.47 5.69
N GLU A 287 9.04 14.75 5.30
CA GLU A 287 7.97 15.32 4.50
C GLU A 287 7.94 14.71 3.10
N TRP A 288 6.75 14.65 2.50
CA TRP A 288 6.62 14.14 1.15
C TRP A 288 7.03 15.23 0.15
N GLU A 289 8.04 14.91 -0.65
CA GLU A 289 8.50 15.72 -1.76
C GLU A 289 8.37 14.95 -3.08
N LEU A 290 7.89 15.65 -4.11
CA LEU A 290 7.75 15.06 -5.44
C LEU A 290 9.04 15.22 -6.24
N HIS A 291 9.86 14.17 -6.28
CA HIS A 291 11.06 14.16 -7.12
C HIS A 291 10.74 13.72 -8.55
N ARG A 292 11.31 14.43 -9.54
CA ARG A 292 11.20 14.12 -10.98
C ARG A 292 12.57 14.26 -11.63
N ARG A 293 13.01 13.24 -12.36
CA ARG A 293 14.19 13.33 -13.23
C ARG A 293 13.73 13.50 -14.67
N ILE A 294 14.37 14.41 -15.40
CA ILE A 294 14.09 14.64 -16.82
C ILE A 294 15.36 14.42 -17.61
N ARG A 295 15.28 13.58 -18.65
CA ARG A 295 16.34 13.45 -19.66
C ARG A 295 15.97 14.26 -20.89
N ILE A 296 16.82 15.22 -21.21
CA ILE A 296 16.73 16.01 -22.44
C ILE A 296 17.81 15.51 -23.40
N THR A 297 17.42 15.15 -24.61
CA THR A 297 18.34 14.74 -25.68
C THR A 297 18.14 15.66 -26.87
N ILE A 298 19.20 16.36 -27.28
CA ILE A 298 19.20 17.26 -28.44
C ILE A 298 20.00 16.59 -29.55
N LYS A 299 19.38 16.34 -30.70
CA LYS A 299 20.04 15.82 -31.90
C LYS A 299 19.55 16.58 -33.13
N LYS A 300 20.47 17.19 -33.88
CA LYS A 300 20.14 18.11 -34.99
C LYS A 300 19.21 19.22 -34.47
N GLN A 301 17.99 19.32 -35.00
CA GLN A 301 16.94 20.25 -34.59
C GLN A 301 15.80 19.58 -33.80
N ILE A 302 16.02 18.36 -33.29
CA ILE A 302 15.02 17.61 -32.52
C ILE A 302 15.41 17.62 -31.04
N ILE A 303 14.51 18.14 -30.21
CA ILE A 303 14.59 18.07 -28.74
C ILE A 303 13.67 16.94 -28.28
N LYS A 304 14.22 15.93 -27.61
CA LYS A 304 13.45 14.87 -26.96
C LYS A 304 13.53 15.04 -25.45
N ILE A 305 12.38 15.23 -24.82
CA ILE A 305 12.24 15.34 -23.37
C ILE A 305 11.55 14.06 -22.87
N MET A 306 12.13 13.40 -21.87
CA MET A 306 11.58 12.17 -21.29
C MET A 306 11.69 12.24 -19.77
N GLY A 307 10.56 12.05 -19.08
CA GLY A 307 10.56 11.84 -17.64
C GLY A 307 11.15 10.47 -17.31
N LEU A 308 11.90 10.41 -16.23
CA LEU A 308 12.54 9.22 -15.73
C LEU A 308 12.29 9.11 -14.23
N ASP A 309 12.09 7.89 -13.79
CA ASP A 309 12.23 7.52 -12.39
C ASP A 309 13.63 7.92 -11.89
N PRO A 310 13.76 8.56 -10.71
CA PRO A 310 15.05 9.03 -10.20
C PRO A 310 16.08 7.91 -9.99
N ASP A 311 15.65 6.69 -9.71
CA ASP A 311 16.54 5.62 -9.28
C ASP A 311 16.79 4.61 -10.41
N GLN A 312 15.83 4.40 -11.30
CA GLN A 312 15.87 3.26 -12.23
C GLN A 312 15.83 3.55 -13.72
N ASP A 313 15.87 4.82 -14.15
CA ASP A 313 15.76 5.16 -15.58
C ASP A 313 14.47 4.61 -16.22
N ILE A 314 13.47 4.25 -15.40
CA ILE A 314 12.15 3.82 -15.84
C ILE A 314 11.46 5.03 -16.46
N PRO A 315 10.93 4.95 -17.69
CA PRO A 315 10.18 6.04 -18.28
C PRO A 315 8.99 6.44 -17.40
N TYR A 316 8.94 7.72 -17.06
CA TYR A 316 7.93 8.34 -16.20
C TYR A 316 7.26 9.50 -16.97
N THR A 317 5.98 9.79 -16.72
CA THR A 317 5.31 10.95 -17.35
C THR A 317 5.65 12.26 -16.63
N LEU A 318 5.75 13.35 -17.40
CA LEU A 318 6.29 14.61 -16.91
C LEU A 318 5.27 15.50 -16.19
N PHE A 319 4.07 15.02 -15.85
CA PHE A 319 3.05 15.87 -15.23
C PHE A 319 3.15 15.87 -13.70
#